data_AF-A0A2D9KYN5-F1
#
_entry.id   AF-A0A2D9KYN5-F1
#
_cell.length_a   1.000
_cell.length_b   1.000
_cell.length_c   1.000
_cell.angle_alpha   90.00
_cell.angle_beta   90.00
_cell.angle_gamma   90.00
#
_symmetry.space_group_name_H-M   'P 1'
#
loop_
_entity.id
_entity.type
_entity.pdbx_description
1 polymer ?
#
loop_
_entity_poly.entity_id
_entity_poly.type
_entity_poly.pdbx_seq_one_letter_code
_entity_poly.pdbx_strand_id
1 'polypeptide(L)' 'MADDADKTSDRQEKQPARKKPTSLDCVDCGNRIPASRQVITGGTELCELCDSNEEHLGRHFR' A
#
# COMPACT_ATOMS: atom_id res chain seq x y z
N MET A 1 38.62 -27.19 22.91
CA MET A 1 38.37 -25.84 22.37
C MET A 1 37.09 -25.99 21.56
N ALA A 2 35.99 -25.39 22.01
CA ALA A 2 34.72 -25.42 21.29
C ALA A 2 34.36 -23.96 21.02
N ASP A 3 34.43 -23.61 19.75
CA ASP A 3 34.30 -22.27 19.21
C ASP A 3 32.89 -21.71 19.39
N ASP A 4 32.80 -20.60 20.12
CA ASP A 4 31.64 -19.72 20.24
C ASP A 4 31.23 -19.16 18.87
N ALA A 5 30.12 -19.66 18.32
CA ALA A 5 29.49 -19.08 17.13
C ALA A 5 28.55 -17.94 17.54
N ASP A 6 29.13 -16.73 17.62
CA ASP A 6 28.44 -15.47 17.44
C ASP A 6 27.65 -15.49 16.12
N LYS A 7 26.32 -15.41 16.20
CA LYS A 7 25.49 -15.13 15.03
C LYS A 7 24.45 -14.08 15.37
N THR A 8 24.95 -12.85 15.32
CA THR A 8 24.19 -11.63 15.09
C THR A 8 23.19 -11.81 13.92
N SER A 9 21.90 -11.83 14.23
CA SER A 9 20.76 -11.72 13.29
C SER A 9 19.58 -11.40 14.19
N ASP A 10 18.83 -10.33 14.06
CA ASP A 10 18.24 -9.81 12.85
C ASP A 10 17.63 -8.48 13.29
N ARG A 11 18.35 -7.36 13.14
CA ARG A 11 17.76 -6.04 13.36
C ARG A 11 16.94 -5.74 12.11
N GLN A 12 15.73 -6.29 12.05
CA GLN A 12 14.70 -5.90 11.10
C GLN A 12 14.42 -4.40 11.28
N GLU A 13 15.19 -3.59 10.56
CA GLU A 13 14.86 -2.21 10.29
C GLU A 13 13.54 -2.23 9.51
N LYS A 14 12.44 -2.07 10.23
CA LYS A 14 11.11 -1.81 9.68
C LYS A 14 11.25 -0.58 8.79
N GLN A 15 11.42 -0.78 7.50
CA GLN A 15 11.43 0.32 6.54
C GLN A 15 10.14 1.13 6.76
N PRO A 16 10.23 2.47 6.89
CA PRO A 16 9.04 3.27 7.03
C PRO A 16 8.18 3.02 5.79
N ALA A 17 6.97 2.52 5.98
CA ALA A 17 6.00 2.34 4.91
C ALA A 17 5.95 3.65 4.12
N ARG A 18 6.45 3.63 2.88
CA ARG A 18 6.44 4.81 2.00
C ARG A 18 5.01 5.30 1.97
N LYS A 19 4.77 6.51 2.49
CA LYS A 19 3.46 7.14 2.46
C LYS A 19 3.02 7.18 1.00
N LYS A 20 1.93 6.49 0.67
CA LYS A 20 1.38 6.52 -0.68
C LYS A 20 0.93 7.95 -0.98
N PRO A 21 1.07 8.44 -2.22
CA PRO A 21 0.54 9.73 -2.59
C PRO A 21 -0.96 9.80 -2.24
N THR A 22 -1.34 10.85 -1.50
CA THR A 22 -2.74 11.15 -1.16
C THR A 22 -3.27 12.13 -2.19
N SER A 23 -3.91 11.62 -3.24
CA SER A 23 -4.62 12.47 -4.20
C SER A 23 -6.00 12.82 -3.64
N LEU A 24 -6.42 14.08 -3.77
CA LEU A 24 -7.78 14.51 -3.41
C LEU A 24 -8.81 14.00 -4.42
N ASP A 25 -8.37 13.82 -5.66
CA ASP A 25 -9.19 13.42 -6.79
C ASP A 25 -8.65 12.11 -7.38
N CYS A 26 -9.57 11.27 -7.85
CA CYS A 26 -9.26 10.01 -8.50
C CYS A 26 -8.53 10.27 -9.81
N VAL A 27 -7.38 9.65 -10.01
CA VAL A 27 -6.58 9.79 -11.24
C VAL A 27 -7.30 9.25 -12.48
N ASP A 28 -8.22 8.30 -12.30
CA ASP A 28 -8.92 7.62 -13.38
C ASP A 28 -10.22 8.35 -13.81
N CYS A 29 -11.05 8.73 -12.84
CA CYS A 29 -12.37 9.33 -13.13
C CYS A 29 -12.53 10.79 -12.69
N GLY A 30 -11.53 11.37 -12.01
CA GLY A 30 -11.60 12.75 -11.48
C GLY A 30 -12.54 12.95 -10.30
N ASN A 31 -13.20 11.90 -9.79
CA ASN A 31 -14.06 12.00 -8.62
C ASN A 31 -13.25 12.22 -7.34
N ARG A 32 -13.78 13.03 -6.43
CA ARG A 32 -13.17 13.26 -5.12
C ARG A 32 -13.04 11.97 -4.32
N ILE A 33 -11.83 11.66 -3.84
CA ILE A 33 -11.58 10.53 -2.96
C ILE A 33 -11.95 10.94 -1.53
N PRO A 34 -12.86 10.22 -0.86
CA PRO A 34 -13.26 10.55 0.51
C PRO A 34 -12.08 10.40 1.47
N ALA A 35 -11.92 11.35 2.39
CA ALA A 35 -10.83 11.35 3.39
C ALA A 35 -10.79 10.05 4.20
N SER A 36 -11.96 9.48 4.52
CA SER A 36 -12.09 8.18 5.20
C SER A 36 -11.30 7.09 4.48
N ARG A 37 -11.36 7.06 3.15
CA ARG A 37 -10.68 6.05 2.34
C ARG A 37 -9.18 6.31 2.26
N GLN A 38 -8.75 7.57 2.14
CA GLN A 38 -7.34 7.93 2.21
C GLN A 38 -6.70 7.50 3.54
N VAL A 39 -7.43 7.62 4.65
CA VAL A 39 -6.97 7.18 5.97
C VAL A 39 -6.89 5.65 6.04
N ILE A 40 -7.90 4.93 5.56
CA ILE A 40 -7.94 3.46 5.57
C ILE A 40 -6.81 2.86 4.71
N THR A 41 -6.56 3.41 3.53
CA THR A 41 -5.56 2.87 2.59
C THR A 41 -4.14 3.39 2.83
N GLY A 42 -3.97 4.37 3.72
CA GLY A 42 -2.69 5.05 3.94
C GLY A 42 -2.25 5.94 2.76
N GLY A 43 -3.23 6.47 2.02
CA GLY A 43 -3.06 7.15 0.73
C GLY A 43 -3.51 6.27 -0.44
N THR A 44 -4.27 6.85 -1.36
CA THR A 44 -4.70 6.19 -2.61
C THR A 44 -4.92 7.24 -3.68
N GLU A 45 -4.69 6.85 -4.93
CA GLU A 45 -4.85 7.69 -6.12
C GLU A 45 -6.17 7.38 -6.84
N LEU A 46 -6.89 6.33 -6.43
CA LEU A 46 -8.13 5.89 -7.04
C LEU A 46 -9.28 6.08 -6.08
N CYS A 47 -10.51 6.27 -6.58
CA CYS A 47 -11.73 6.22 -5.77
C CYS A 47 -12.18 4.77 -5.52
N GLU A 48 -13.15 4.57 -4.62
CA GLU A 48 -13.63 3.23 -4.26
C GLU A 48 -14.20 2.45 -5.45
N LEU A 49 -14.82 3.17 -6.39
CA LEU A 49 -15.41 2.58 -7.58
C LEU A 49 -14.35 2.09 -8.56
N CYS A 50 -13.35 2.94 -8.87
CA CYS A 50 -12.28 2.59 -9.80
C CYS A 50 -11.40 1.46 -9.23
N ASP A 51 -11.06 1.52 -7.95
CA ASP A 51 -10.29 0.49 -7.24
C ASP A 51 -11.04 -0.85 -7.16
N SER A 52 -12.35 -0.82 -6.87
CA SER A 52 -13.18 -2.03 -6.92
C SER A 52 -13.25 -2.59 -8.34
N ASN A 53 -13.40 -1.72 -9.35
CA ASN A 53 -13.46 -2.14 -10.74
C ASN A 53 -12.14 -2.76 -11.22
N GLU A 54 -10.99 -2.21 -10.81
CA GLU A 54 -9.68 -2.81 -11.07
C GLU A 54 -9.50 -4.16 -10.38
N GLU A 55 -9.94 -4.32 -9.13
CA GLU A 55 -9.94 -5.62 -8.44
C GLU A 55 -10.80 -6.65 -9.18
N HIS A 56 -11.96 -6.25 -9.71
CA HIS A 56 -12.83 -7.12 -10.48
C HIS A 56 -12.25 -7.48 -11.86
N LEU A 57 -11.69 -6.51 -12.58
CA LEU A 57 -11.10 -6.74 -13.91
C LEU A 57 -9.76 -7.48 -13.83
N GLY A 58 -8.91 -7.15 -12.85
CA GLY A 58 -7.61 -7.78 -12.63
C GLY A 58 -7.70 -9.25 -12.19
N ARG A 59 -8.80 -9.65 -11.54
CA ARG A 59 -9.07 -11.07 -11.20
C ARG A 59 -9.53 -11.92 -12.39
N HIS A 60 -10.01 -11.31 -13.48
CA HIS A 60 -10.42 -12.05 -14.68
C HIS A 60 -9.26 -12.42 -15.61
N PHE A 61 -8.07 -11.84 -15.41
CA PHE A 61 -6.90 -12.05 -16.28
C PHE A 61 -5.69 -12.71 -15.56
N ARG A 62 -5.89 -13.33 -14.39
CA ARG A 62 -4.85 -14.13 -13.73
C ARG A 62 -5.14 -15.62 -13.80
#